data_AF-D6U0K8-F1
#
_entry.id   AF-D6U0K8-F1
#
_cell.length_a   1.000
_cell.length_b   1.000
_cell.length_c   1.000
_cell.angle_alpha   90.00
_cell.angle_beta   90.00
_cell.angle_gamma   90.00
#
_symmetry.space_group_name_H-M   'P 1'
#
loop_
_entity.id
_entity.type
_entity.pdbx_description
1 polymer ?
#
loop_
_entity_poly.entity_id
_entity_poly.type
_entity_poly.pdbx_seq_one_letter_code
_entity_poly.pdbx_strand_id
1 'polypeptide(L)'
;MAHIPVALSQDWQAVNVAARKQLGYYGHFPSYVSMFAEAGFPVSPEGELSDALLENLVVTGDDAAISEHFKKLLASGLDELLVMPIVVANAKDERERLARLIGQI
;
A
#
# COMPACT_ATOMS: atom_id res chain seq x y z
N MET A 1 -7.77 -13.79 0.55
CA MET A 1 -7.33 -12.67 -0.31
C MET A 1 -6.94 -11.49 0.58
N ALA A 2 -5.81 -10.83 0.28
CA ALA A 2 -5.42 -9.56 0.89
C ALA A 2 -5.29 -8.47 -0.19
N HIS A 3 -5.77 -7.26 0.08
CA HIS A 3 -5.60 -6.10 -0.80
C HIS A 3 -4.44 -5.24 -0.30
N ILE A 4 -3.44 -5.03 -1.15
CA ILE A 4 -2.12 -4.54 -0.73
C ILE A 4 -1.69 -3.38 -1.62
N PRO A 5 -1.71 -2.14 -1.11
CA PRO A 5 -1.05 -1.00 -1.73
C PRO A 5 0.48 -1.20 -1.78
N VAL A 6 1.09 -1.04 -2.96
CA VAL A 6 2.53 -1.28 -3.16
C VAL A 6 3.19 -0.14 -3.90
N ALA A 7 4.28 0.40 -3.34
CA ALA A 7 5.12 1.42 -3.96
C ALA A 7 6.54 0.89 -4.18
N LEU A 8 7.04 0.95 -5.43
CA LEU A 8 8.41 0.54 -5.79
C LEU A 8 9.43 1.67 -5.57
N SER A 9 9.46 2.21 -4.35
CA SER A 9 10.36 3.29 -3.94
C SER A 9 10.85 3.08 -2.51
N GLN A 10 12.03 3.62 -2.22
CA GLN A 10 12.58 3.69 -0.86
C GLN A 10 12.48 5.11 -0.27
N ASP A 11 12.04 6.08 -1.06
CA ASP A 11 11.79 7.45 -0.61
C ASP A 11 10.40 7.52 0.02
N TRP A 12 10.35 7.39 1.35
CA TRP A 12 9.09 7.46 2.10
C TRP A 12 8.35 8.78 1.88
N GLN A 13 9.04 9.89 1.71
CA GLN A 13 8.38 11.18 1.52
C GLN A 13 7.61 11.19 0.20
N ALA A 14 8.22 10.70 -0.88
CA ALA A 14 7.55 10.55 -2.17
C ALA A 14 6.41 9.53 -2.12
N VAL A 15 6.60 8.42 -1.41
CA VAL A 15 5.57 7.38 -1.23
C VAL A 15 4.38 7.91 -0.45
N ASN A 16 4.59 8.64 0.65
CA ASN A 16 3.52 9.22 1.45
C ASN A 16 2.66 10.19 0.64
N VAL A 17 3.28 11.06 -0.16
CA VAL A 17 2.56 11.98 -1.06
C VAL A 17 1.69 11.22 -2.06
N ALA A 18 2.25 10.19 -2.70
CA ALA A 18 1.52 9.35 -3.65
C ALA A 18 0.38 8.56 -2.99
N ALA A 19 0.65 7.97 -1.82
CA ALA A 19 -0.30 7.20 -1.04
C ALA A 19 -1.46 8.07 -0.55
N ARG A 20 -1.20 9.27 -0.01
CA ARG A 20 -2.25 10.23 0.36
C ARG A 20 -3.15 10.57 -0.82
N LYS A 21 -2.57 10.81 -1.99
CA LYS A 21 -3.33 11.12 -3.21
C LYS A 21 -4.26 9.98 -3.64
N GLN A 22 -3.83 8.74 -3.50
CA GLN A 22 -4.58 7.57 -4.00
C GLN A 22 -5.50 6.94 -2.95
N LEU A 23 -5.10 6.96 -1.67
CA LEU A 23 -5.80 6.35 -0.54
C LEU A 23 -6.60 7.35 0.29
N GLY A 24 -6.29 8.65 0.23
CA GLY A 24 -6.89 9.66 1.11
C GLY A 24 -8.41 9.69 1.05
N TYR A 25 -8.99 9.34 -0.10
CA TYR A 25 -10.43 9.25 -0.27
C TYR A 25 -11.10 8.22 0.69
N TYR A 26 -10.37 7.21 1.15
CA TYR A 26 -10.88 6.23 2.12
C TYR A 26 -11.22 6.86 3.48
N GLY A 27 -10.59 7.96 3.85
CA GLY A 27 -10.91 8.68 5.10
C GLY A 27 -12.27 9.37 5.11
N HIS A 28 -12.98 9.42 3.97
CA HIS A 28 -14.33 9.98 3.89
C HIS A 28 -15.44 8.92 3.87
N PHE A 29 -15.09 7.63 3.85
CA PHE A 29 -16.09 6.56 3.91
C PHE A 29 -16.32 6.10 5.34
N PRO A 30 -17.56 6.18 5.87
CA PRO A 30 -17.84 5.84 7.26
C PRO A 30 -17.38 4.44 7.68
N SER A 31 -17.48 3.45 6.77
CA SER A 31 -17.00 2.08 7.04
C SER A 31 -15.48 2.01 7.22
N TYR A 32 -14.71 2.73 6.41
CA TYR A 32 -13.25 2.79 6.51
C TYR A 32 -12.80 3.59 7.73
N VAL A 33 -13.49 4.69 8.04
CA VAL A 33 -13.20 5.50 9.23
C VAL A 33 -13.34 4.65 10.51
N SER A 34 -14.44 3.90 10.65
CA SER A 34 -14.62 2.99 11.79
C SER A 34 -13.55 1.90 11.82
N MET A 35 -13.27 1.26 10.68
CA MET A 35 -12.26 0.21 10.57
C MET A 35 -10.87 0.70 10.97
N PHE A 36 -10.45 1.88 10.51
CA PHE A 36 -9.14 2.44 10.87
C PHE A 36 -9.08 2.82 12.36
N ALA A 37 -10.16 3.37 12.92
CA ALA A 37 -10.22 3.66 14.35
C ALA A 37 -10.11 2.39 15.22
N GLU A 38 -10.80 1.30 14.84
CA GLU A 38 -10.70 -0.01 15.51
C GLU A 38 -9.29 -0.61 15.42
N ALA A 39 -8.57 -0.34 14.34
CA ALA A 39 -7.17 -0.73 14.16
C ALA A 39 -6.17 0.18 14.90
N GLY A 40 -6.63 1.19 15.64
CA GLY A 40 -5.78 2.12 16.39
C GLY A 40 -5.32 3.35 15.61
N PHE A 41 -5.89 3.61 14.43
CA PHE A 41 -5.58 4.72 13.55
C PHE A 41 -6.82 5.60 13.30
N PRO A 42 -7.27 6.41 14.27
CA PRO A 42 -8.42 7.29 14.07
C PRO A 42 -8.14 8.27 12.92
N VAL A 43 -9.12 8.41 12.02
CA VAL A 43 -9.09 9.39 10.92
C VAL A 43 -9.44 10.76 11.49
N SER A 44 -8.78 11.81 10.98
CA SER A 44 -9.10 13.19 11.38
C SER A 44 -10.54 13.58 11.00
N PRO A 45 -11.14 14.60 11.66
CA PRO A 45 -12.44 15.13 11.26
C PRO A 45 -12.53 15.55 9.79
N GLU A 46 -11.42 15.98 9.21
CA GLU A 46 -11.29 16.39 7.81
C GLU A 46 -11.15 15.20 6.84
N GLY A 47 -11.10 13.96 7.34
CA GLY A 47 -10.93 12.75 6.51
C GLY A 47 -9.48 12.44 6.15
N GLU A 48 -8.51 13.14 6.74
CA GLU A 48 -7.09 12.89 6.50
C GLU A 48 -6.61 11.64 7.24
N LEU A 49 -5.95 10.76 6.50
CA LEU A 49 -5.24 9.61 7.04
C LEU A 49 -3.92 10.06 7.68
N SER A 50 -3.55 9.47 8.82
CA SER A 50 -2.27 9.75 9.47
C SER A 50 -1.10 9.11 8.70
N ASP A 51 0.11 9.66 8.86
CA ASP A 51 1.31 9.06 8.27
C ASP A 51 1.52 7.64 8.80
N ALA A 52 1.32 7.43 10.10
CA ALA A 52 1.44 6.12 10.73
C ALA A 52 0.47 5.09 10.12
N LEU A 53 -0.76 5.49 9.74
CA LEU A 53 -1.68 4.59 9.04
C LEU A 53 -1.14 4.25 7.64
N LEU A 54 -0.64 5.23 6.90
CA LEU A 54 -0.09 4.99 5.56
C LEU A 54 1.18 4.12 5.61
N GLU A 55 2.02 4.27 6.62
CA GLU A 55 3.19 3.40 6.88
C GLU A 55 2.77 1.94 7.12
N ASN A 56 1.60 1.72 7.71
CA ASN A 56 1.07 0.38 7.95
C ASN A 56 0.30 -0.19 6.73
N LEU A 57 -0.29 0.67 5.89
CA LEU A 57 -1.06 0.24 4.73
C LEU A 57 -0.18 -0.02 3.50
N VAL A 58 0.87 0.75 3.29
CA VAL A 58 1.65 0.75 2.04
C VAL A 58 2.91 -0.09 2.20
N VAL A 59 2.99 -1.18 1.44
CA VAL A 59 4.24 -1.92 1.30
C VAL A 59 5.15 -1.14 0.36
N THR A 60 6.33 -0.76 0.84
CA THR A 60 7.28 0.05 0.09
C THR A 60 8.68 -0.54 0.15
N GLY A 61 9.44 -0.39 -0.92
CA GLY A 61 10.83 -0.86 -0.97
C GLY A 61 11.36 -1.02 -2.38
N ASP A 62 12.53 -1.65 -2.47
CA ASP A 62 13.08 -2.14 -3.73
C ASP A 62 12.46 -3.48 -4.13
N ASP A 63 12.90 -4.02 -5.26
CA ASP A 63 12.38 -5.26 -5.83
C ASP A 63 12.53 -6.46 -4.88
N ALA A 64 13.67 -6.55 -4.20
CA ALA A 64 13.93 -7.64 -3.27
C ALA A 64 13.02 -7.54 -2.03
N ALA A 65 12.85 -6.34 -1.48
CA ALA A 65 11.96 -6.10 -0.35
C ALA A 65 10.50 -6.43 -0.67
N ILE A 66 10.00 -6.00 -1.85
CA ILE A 66 8.63 -6.29 -2.28
C ILE A 66 8.43 -7.79 -2.52
N SER A 67 9.36 -8.46 -3.22
CA SER A 67 9.26 -9.91 -3.45
C SER A 67 9.30 -10.71 -2.14
N GLU A 68 10.18 -10.37 -1.21
CA GLU A 68 10.21 -11.00 0.11
C GLU A 68 8.93 -10.76 0.90
N HIS A 69 8.36 -9.56 0.83
CA HIS A 69 7.09 -9.25 1.48
C HIS A 69 5.95 -10.11 0.93
N PHE A 70 5.81 -10.20 -0.40
CA PHE A 70 4.80 -11.04 -1.04
C PHE A 70 4.97 -12.52 -0.68
N LYS A 71 6.20 -13.06 -0.70
CA LYS A 71 6.47 -14.44 -0.28
C LYS A 71 6.06 -14.70 1.16
N LYS A 72 6.35 -13.77 2.08
CA LYS A 72 5.95 -13.89 3.50
C LYS A 72 4.43 -13.92 3.66
N LEU A 73 3.70 -13.10 2.90
CA LEU A 73 2.24 -13.09 2.93
C LEU A 73 1.64 -14.37 2.35
N LEU A 74 2.17 -14.89 1.25
CA LEU A 74 1.73 -16.17 0.71
C LEU A 74 2.04 -17.32 1.68
N ALA A 75 3.22 -17.31 2.31
CA ALA A 75 3.62 -18.29 3.30
C ALA A 75 2.80 -18.23 4.61
N SER A 76 2.09 -17.13 4.89
CA SER A 76 1.18 -17.04 6.04
C SER A 76 -0.17 -17.73 5.80
N GLY A 77 -0.38 -18.33 4.62
CA GLY A 77 -1.59 -19.05 4.25
C GLY A 77 -2.56 -18.24 3.38
N LEU A 78 -2.13 -17.08 2.85
CA LEU A 78 -2.92 -16.36 1.84
C LEU A 78 -2.70 -16.98 0.46
N ASP A 79 -3.79 -17.44 -0.16
CA ASP A 79 -3.72 -17.99 -1.52
C ASP A 79 -3.73 -16.92 -2.63
N GLU A 80 -4.12 -15.67 -2.30
CA GLU A 80 -4.30 -14.61 -3.28
C GLU A 80 -3.96 -13.22 -2.72
N LEU A 81 -3.16 -12.48 -3.50
CA LEU A 81 -2.79 -11.08 -3.23
C LEU A 81 -3.36 -10.19 -4.34
N LEU A 82 -4.25 -9.27 -3.97
CA LEU A 82 -4.69 -8.18 -4.83
C LEU A 82 -3.71 -7.01 -4.68
N VAL A 83 -2.78 -6.90 -5.62
CA VAL A 83 -1.74 -5.86 -5.60
C VAL A 83 -2.26 -4.59 -6.26
N MET A 84 -2.29 -3.49 -5.51
CA MET A 84 -2.64 -2.16 -6.00
C MET A 84 -1.39 -1.29 -6.10
N PRO A 85 -0.93 -0.93 -7.31
CA PRO A 85 0.22 -0.05 -7.47
C PRO A 85 -0.08 1.36 -6.94
N ILE A 86 0.81 1.87 -6.10
CA ILE A 86 0.92 3.29 -5.72
C ILE A 86 1.98 3.91 -6.61
N VAL A 87 1.54 4.79 -7.51
CA VAL A 87 2.43 5.41 -8.50
C VAL A 87 3.22 6.55 -7.86
N VAL A 88 4.55 6.43 -7.84
CA VAL A 88 5.43 7.43 -7.20
C VAL A 88 6.03 8.39 -8.23
N ALA A 89 6.58 7.88 -9.32
CA ALA A 89 7.27 8.66 -10.35
C ALA A 89 6.74 8.38 -11.76
N ASN A 90 6.79 7.13 -12.23
CA ASN A 90 6.38 6.77 -13.59
C ASN A 90 5.46 5.56 -13.59
N ALA A 91 4.17 5.82 -13.84
CA ALA A 91 3.13 4.80 -13.82
C ALA A 91 3.37 3.63 -14.79
N LYS A 92 3.99 3.87 -15.94
CA LYS A 92 4.24 2.81 -16.93
C LYS A 92 5.37 1.91 -16.45
N ASP A 93 6.52 2.51 -16.15
CA ASP A 93 7.72 1.78 -15.78
C ASP A 93 7.53 1.01 -14.46
N GLU A 94 6.87 1.63 -13.49
CA GLU A 94 6.57 1.01 -12.19
C GLU A 94 5.60 -0.16 -12.33
N ARG A 95 4.56 -0.03 -13.17
CA ARG A 95 3.61 -1.12 -13.40
C ARG A 95 4.27 -2.29 -14.10
N GLU A 96 5.08 -2.03 -15.13
CA GLU A 96 5.83 -3.08 -15.83
C GLU A 96 6.83 -3.77 -14.89
N ARG A 97 7.52 -3.01 -14.04
CA ARG A 97 8.45 -3.55 -13.04
C ARG A 97 7.72 -4.41 -12.02
N LEU A 98 6.59 -3.94 -11.47
CA LEU A 98 5.80 -4.70 -10.51
C LEU A 98 5.22 -5.99 -11.11
N ALA A 99 4.72 -5.93 -12.34
CA ALA A 99 4.23 -7.11 -13.05
C ALA A 99 5.33 -8.16 -13.27
N ARG A 100 6.56 -7.73 -13.59
CA ARG A 100 7.71 -8.63 -13.69
C ARG A 100 8.04 -9.30 -12.36
N LEU A 101 8.01 -8.57 -11.25
CA LEU A 101 8.26 -9.15 -9.91
C LEU A 101 7.21 -10.18 -9.55
N ILE A 102 5.92 -9.89 -9.80
CA ILE A 102 4.83 -10.82 -9.52
C ILE A 102 5.00 -12.10 -10.32
N GLY A 103 5.41 -12.02 -11.58
CA GLY A 103 5.67 -13.20 -12.43
C GLY A 103 6.88 -14.06 -12.03
N GLN A 104 7.64 -13.65 -11.01
CA GLN A 104 8.85 -14.34 -10.52
C GLN A 104 8.66 -14.97 -9.13
N ILE A 105 7.47 -14.84 -8.54
CA ILE A 105 7.11 -15.38 -7.23
C ILE A 105 6.41 -16.72 -7.43
#